data_AF-A0A6A4ZF97-F1
#
_entry.id   AF-A0A6A4ZF97-F1
#
_cell.length_a   1.000
_cell.length_b   1.000
_cell.length_c   1.000
_cell.angle_alpha   90.00
_cell.angle_beta   90.00
_cell.angle_gamma   90.00
#
_symmetry.space_group_name_H-M   'P 1'
#
loop_
_entity.id
_entity.type
_entity.pdbx_description
1 polymer ?
#
loop_
_entity_poly.entity_id
_entity_poly.type
_entity_poly.pdbx_seq_one_letter_code
_entity_poly.pdbx_strand_id
1 'polypeptide(L)'
;AHDEIRKMNIMLQENCLPGSVEDFTPAFKAMWHINGTSPSFALLQAIQSGADPIRIENWQDILAKFFDGCRGDTKQDKFDYHVDFDKLDDEKTFVVMKIGPHGCTS
;
A
#
# COMPACT_ATOMS: atom_id res chain seq x y z
N ALA A 1 8.04 -2.92 21.16
CA ALA A 1 7.69 -1.66 20.47
C ALA A 1 7.98 -1.75 18.97
N HIS A 2 9.18 -2.15 18.53
CA HIS A 2 9.54 -2.27 17.12
C HIS A 2 8.62 -3.22 16.31
N ASP A 3 8.25 -4.37 16.89
CA ASP A 3 7.41 -5.36 16.20
C ASP A 3 6.01 -4.83 15.87
N GLU A 4 5.42 -4.03 16.76
CA GLU A 4 4.10 -3.46 16.56
C GLU A 4 4.08 -2.39 15.47
N ILE A 5 5.13 -1.56 15.40
CA ILE A 5 5.30 -0.59 14.32
C ILE A 5 5.50 -1.31 12.97
N ARG A 6 6.23 -2.44 12.96
CA ARG A 6 6.37 -3.26 11.74
C ARG A 6 5.02 -3.78 11.26
N LYS A 7 4.15 -4.24 12.15
CA LYS A 7 2.79 -4.68 11.78
C LYS A 7 1.96 -3.54 11.20
N MET A 8 1.99 -2.36 11.84
CA MET A 8 1.33 -1.16 11.29
C MET A 8 1.85 -0.82 9.89
N ASN A 9 3.16 -0.93 9.66
CA ASN A 9 3.76 -0.69 8.35
C ASN A 9 3.32 -1.70 7.29
N ILE A 10 3.17 -2.98 7.64
CA ILE A 10 2.62 -4.00 6.72
C ILE A 10 1.18 -3.69 6.34
N MET A 11 0.34 -3.31 7.31
CA MET A 11 -1.05 -2.95 7.05
C MET A 11 -1.17 -1.67 6.20
N LEU A 12 -0.29 -0.68 6.44
CA LEU A 12 -0.15 0.50 5.59
C LEU A 12 0.25 0.12 4.16
N GLN A 13 1.27 -0.73 3.98
CA GLN A 13 1.74 -1.13 2.66
C GLN A 13 0.67 -1.88 1.86
N GLU A 14 -0.07 -2.77 2.52
CA GLU A 14 -1.11 -3.57 1.85
C GLU A 14 -2.34 -2.73 1.46
N ASN A 15 -2.77 -1.83 2.35
CA ASN A 15 -4.06 -1.19 2.22
C ASN A 15 -3.99 0.27 1.76
N CYS A 16 -2.86 0.94 1.95
CA CYS A 16 -2.73 2.37 1.68
C CYS A 16 -1.73 2.72 0.59
N LEU A 17 -0.72 1.88 0.32
CA LEU A 17 0.31 2.19 -0.67
C LEU A 17 0.08 1.42 -1.97
N PRO A 18 0.57 1.91 -3.13
CA PRO A 18 0.50 1.17 -4.38
C PRO A 18 1.16 -0.22 -4.27
N GLY A 19 0.52 -1.21 -4.89
CA GLY A 19 0.95 -2.61 -4.87
C GLY A 19 0.23 -3.44 -3.81
N SER A 20 0.81 -4.58 -3.49
CA SER A 20 0.35 -5.49 -2.44
C SER A 20 1.56 -6.19 -1.82
N VAL A 21 1.42 -6.59 -0.55
CA VAL A 21 2.42 -7.40 0.12
C VAL A 21 2.23 -8.83 -0.36
N GLU A 22 3.08 -9.24 -1.30
CA GLU A 22 3.03 -10.57 -1.90
C GLU A 22 4.18 -11.47 -1.41
N ASP A 23 4.00 -12.77 -1.60
CA ASP A 23 5.06 -13.73 -1.44
C ASP A 23 6.04 -13.68 -2.62
N PHE A 24 7.25 -14.21 -2.43
CA PHE A 24 8.21 -14.34 -3.52
C PHE A 24 7.72 -15.34 -4.57
N THR A 25 8.03 -15.07 -5.84
CA THR A 25 7.71 -16.01 -6.92
C THR A 25 8.48 -17.33 -6.74
N PRO A 26 7.94 -18.47 -7.21
CA PRO A 26 8.64 -19.76 -7.11
C PRO A 26 10.03 -19.74 -7.74
N ALA A 27 10.19 -19.06 -8.87
CA ALA A 27 11.48 -18.92 -9.56
C ALA A 27 12.50 -18.14 -8.70
N PHE A 28 12.07 -17.05 -8.05
CA PHE A 28 12.93 -16.29 -7.14
C PHE A 28 13.33 -17.12 -5.92
N LYS A 29 12.39 -17.87 -5.34
CA LYS A 29 12.69 -18.78 -4.22
C LYS A 29 13.68 -19.87 -4.61
N ALA A 30 13.54 -20.45 -5.80
CA ALA A 30 14.45 -21.46 -6.31
C ALA A 30 15.87 -20.89 -6.55
N MET A 31 15.96 -19.70 -7.15
CA MET A 31 17.24 -19.04 -7.46
C MET A 31 18.04 -18.67 -6.20
N TRP A 32 17.35 -18.22 -5.15
CA TRP A 32 17.98 -17.78 -3.90
C TRP A 32 17.93 -18.83 -2.78
N HIS A 33 17.51 -20.06 -3.09
CA HIS A 33 17.35 -21.16 -2.13
C HIS A 33 16.50 -20.79 -0.90
N ILE A 34 15.43 -20.01 -1.11
CA ILE A 34 14.52 -19.57 -0.05
C ILE A 34 13.52 -20.70 0.24
N ASN A 35 13.60 -21.25 1.44
CA ASN A 35 12.65 -22.23 1.95
C ASN A 35 11.62 -21.53 2.83
N GLY A 36 10.44 -21.22 2.27
CA GLY A 36 9.33 -20.61 3.01
C GLY A 36 8.65 -19.47 2.27
N THR A 37 7.83 -18.71 3.00
CA THR A 37 7.17 -17.49 2.53
C THR A 37 7.99 -16.26 2.87
N SER A 38 7.75 -15.14 2.17
CA SER A 38 8.39 -13.87 2.51
C SER A 38 7.99 -13.46 3.95
N PRO A 39 8.92 -12.97 4.79
CA PRO A 39 8.60 -12.60 6.18
C PRO A 39 7.55 -11.49 6.31
N SER A 40 7.36 -10.68 5.27
CA SER A 40 6.32 -9.64 5.23
C SER A 40 4.95 -10.23 4.89
N PHE A 41 4.90 -11.16 3.93
CA PHE A 41 3.69 -11.88 3.58
C PHE A 41 3.19 -12.76 4.72
N ALA A 42 4.10 -13.51 5.36
CA ALA A 42 3.77 -14.32 6.54
C ALA A 42 3.19 -13.47 7.67
N LEU A 43 3.76 -12.28 7.91
CA LEU A 43 3.25 -11.37 8.94
C LEU A 43 1.87 -10.80 8.55
N LEU A 44 1.66 -10.42 7.28
CA LEU A 44 0.34 -9.98 6.82
C LEU A 44 -0.73 -11.05 7.07
N GLN A 45 -0.46 -12.31 6.70
CA GLN A 45 -1.37 -13.43 6.95
C GLN A 45 -1.64 -13.64 8.44
N ALA A 46 -0.62 -13.50 9.30
CA ALA A 46 -0.78 -13.64 10.74
C ALA A 46 -1.64 -12.51 11.34
N ILE A 47 -1.50 -11.27 10.86
CA ILE A 47 -2.34 -10.14 11.28
C ILE A 47 -3.79 -10.37 10.82
N GLN A 48 -4.00 -10.69 9.54
CA GLN A 48 -5.33 -10.86 8.96
C GLN A 48 -6.10 -12.05 9.54
N SER A 49 -5.41 -13.13 9.90
CA SER A 49 -6.01 -14.28 10.58
C SER A 49 -6.28 -14.03 12.08
N GLY A 50 -5.78 -12.93 12.63
CA GLY A 50 -5.85 -12.64 14.07
C GLY A 50 -4.88 -13.46 14.93
N ALA A 51 -3.97 -14.23 14.33
CA ALA A 51 -2.96 -14.98 15.05
C ALA A 51 -1.89 -14.06 15.69
N ASP A 52 -1.59 -12.94 15.04
CA ASP A 52 -0.66 -11.92 15.55
C ASP A 52 -1.22 -10.51 15.33
N PRO A 53 -2.26 -10.09 16.08
CA PRO A 53 -2.89 -8.80 15.90
C PRO A 53 -1.98 -7.65 16.33
N ILE A 54 -2.28 -6.45 15.83
CA ILE A 54 -1.67 -5.20 16.30
C ILE A 54 -2.26 -4.87 17.67
N ARG A 55 -1.40 -4.62 18.66
CA ARG A 55 -1.73 -4.34 20.06
C ARG A 55 -1.62 -2.86 20.42
N ILE A 56 -1.07 -2.04 19.53
CA ILE A 56 -1.10 -0.58 19.70
C ILE A 56 -2.56 -0.13 19.62
N GLU A 57 -3.04 0.45 20.71
CA GLU A 57 -4.38 1.03 20.77
C GLU A 57 -4.55 2.12 19.72
N ASN A 58 -5.69 2.13 19.04
CA ASN A 58 -6.05 3.12 18.02
C ASN A 58 -5.01 3.28 16.89
N TRP A 59 -4.28 2.20 16.55
CA TRP A 59 -3.25 2.25 15.50
C TRP A 59 -3.80 2.72 14.14
N GLN A 60 -5.07 2.45 13.86
CA GLN A 60 -5.75 2.92 12.65
C GLN A 60 -5.89 4.43 12.62
N ASP A 61 -6.22 5.05 13.74
CA ASP A 61 -6.35 6.52 13.83
C ASP A 61 -4.99 7.19 13.76
N ILE A 62 -3.94 6.53 14.29
CA ILE A 62 -2.56 6.96 14.12
C ILE A 62 -2.20 6.96 12.63
N LEU A 63 -2.47 5.88 11.90
CA LEU A 63 -2.19 5.83 10.46
C LEU A 63 -3.01 6.88 9.70
N ALA A 64 -4.31 7.01 9.98
CA ALA A 64 -5.18 7.98 9.31
C ALA A 64 -4.70 9.42 9.49
N LYS A 65 -4.16 9.75 10.68
CA LYS A 65 -3.59 11.06 10.99
C LYS A 65 -2.35 11.39 10.15
N PHE A 66 -1.54 10.40 9.79
CA PHE A 66 -0.26 10.61 9.11
C PHE A 66 -0.28 10.25 7.61
N PHE A 67 -1.30 9.53 7.12
CA PHE A 67 -1.38 9.01 5.76
C PHE A 67 -2.72 9.37 5.06
N ASP A 68 -3.04 10.66 5.00
CA ASP A 68 -4.19 11.21 4.24
C ASP A 68 -5.53 10.48 4.48
N GLY A 69 -5.81 10.20 5.76
CA GLY A 69 -7.03 9.52 6.20
C GLY A 69 -7.00 8.00 6.02
N CYS A 70 -5.90 7.41 5.52
CA CYS A 70 -5.81 5.97 5.38
C CYS A 70 -5.61 5.27 6.72
N ARG A 71 -6.60 4.48 7.11
CA ARG A 71 -6.63 3.75 8.38
C ARG A 71 -5.76 2.50 8.40
N GLY A 72 -5.38 1.99 7.22
CA GLY A 72 -4.54 0.80 7.06
C GLY A 72 -5.25 -0.53 7.32
N ASP A 73 -6.51 -0.56 7.75
CA ASP A 73 -7.31 -1.77 7.97
C ASP A 73 -8.23 -2.12 6.79
N THR A 74 -8.45 -1.18 5.87
CA THR A 74 -9.28 -1.34 4.67
C THR A 74 -8.51 -0.83 3.45
N LYS A 75 -8.53 -1.60 2.35
CA LYS A 75 -7.96 -1.17 1.05
C LYS A 75 -8.54 0.18 0.64
N GLN A 76 -7.66 1.11 0.30
CA GLN A 76 -8.01 2.43 -0.15
C GLN A 76 -7.65 2.57 -1.63
N ASP A 77 -8.65 2.68 -2.49
CA ASP A 77 -8.51 2.76 -3.94
C ASP A 77 -7.99 4.14 -4.43
N LYS A 78 -7.29 4.91 -3.59
CA LYS A 78 -6.91 6.30 -3.89
C LYS A 78 -5.72 6.45 -4.85
N PHE A 79 -5.08 5.36 -5.25
CA PHE A 79 -4.02 5.38 -6.26
C PHE A 79 -4.52 4.85 -7.61
N ASP A 80 -5.72 5.27 -8.01
CA ASP A 80 -6.13 5.18 -9.41
C ASP A 80 -5.48 6.35 -10.17
N TYR A 81 -4.37 6.06 -10.87
CA TYR A 81 -3.76 7.01 -11.78
C TYR A 81 -4.68 7.16 -13.00
N HIS A 82 -5.53 8.19 -13.01
CA HIS A 82 -6.17 8.62 -14.25
C HIS A 82 -5.13 9.37 -15.10
N VAL A 83 -4.95 8.94 -16.35
CA VAL A 83 -4.16 9.67 -17.35
C VAL A 83 -5.09 10.65 -18.04
N ASP A 84 -5.13 11.88 -17.55
CA ASP A 84 -5.88 12.96 -18.22
C ASP A 84 -5.04 13.53 -19.38
N PHE A 85 -5.58 13.41 -20.59
CA PHE A 85 -4.99 14.02 -21.79
C PHE A 85 -5.65 15.38 -22.05
N ASP A 86 -5.12 16.44 -21.43
CA ASP A 86 -5.51 17.81 -21.79
C ASP A 86 -4.98 18.14 -23.20
N LYS A 87 -5.89 18.39 -24.16
CA LYS A 87 -5.51 18.97 -25.45
C LYS A 87 -5.28 20.46 -25.27
N LEU A 88 -4.06 20.92 -25.47
CA LEU A 88 -3.73 22.34 -25.63
C LEU A 88 -3.72 22.67 -27.14
N ASP A 89 -4.73 23.42 -27.58
CA ASP A 89 -4.95 24.11 -28.87
C ASP A 89 -4.44 23.51 -30.20
N ASP A 90 -5.24 23.70 -31.25
CA ASP A 90 -5.27 23.02 -32.56
C ASP A 90 -3.99 23.10 -33.44
N GLU A 91 -2.84 23.56 -32.96
CA GLU A 91 -1.62 23.63 -33.78
C GLU A 91 -0.36 23.03 -33.19
N LYS A 92 -0.32 22.60 -31.91
CA LYS A 92 0.83 21.88 -31.34
C LYS A 92 0.40 20.89 -30.26
N THR A 93 0.19 19.63 -30.63
CA THR A 93 -0.15 18.56 -29.69
C THR A 93 1.03 18.22 -28.79
N PHE A 94 1.21 18.97 -27.70
CA PHE A 94 1.99 18.52 -26.56
C PHE A 94 1.03 17.83 -25.59
N VAL A 95 1.17 16.52 -25.42
CA VAL A 95 0.50 15.80 -24.34
C VAL A 95 1.21 16.18 -23.04
N VAL A 96 0.53 16.93 -22.18
CA VAL A 96 1.04 17.23 -20.83
C VAL A 96 0.55 16.12 -19.91
N MET A 97 1.44 15.21 -19.51
CA MET A 97 1.16 14.23 -18.47
C MET A 97 1.09 14.95 -17.12
N LYS A 98 -0.11 15.15 -16.58
CA LYS A 98 -0.28 15.58 -15.20
C LYS A 98 -0.44 14.34 -14.33
N ILE A 99 0.48 14.15 -13.39
CA ILE A 99 0.36 13.14 -12.35
C ILE A 99 -0.16 13.87 -11.11
N GLY A 100 -1.40 13.62 -10.71
CA GLY A 100 -2.01 14.24 -9.54
C GLY A 100 -2.88 13.24 -8.77
N PRO A 101 -2.90 13.29 -7.41
CA PRO A 101 -3.79 12.47 -6.62
C PRO A 101 -5.25 12.92 -6.82
N HIS A 102 -6.18 11.98 -6.91
CA HIS A 102 -7.61 12.29 -6.81
C HIS A 102 -7.89 12.97 -5.47
N GLY A 103 -8.41 14.19 -5.54
CA GLY A 103 -8.63 15.08 -4.41
C GLY A 103 -9.42 14.44 -3.29
N CYS A 104 -8.90 14.55 -2.07
CA CYS A 104 -9.72 14.50 -0.86
C CYS A 104 -10.32 15.90 -0.69
N THR A 105 -11.58 16.08 -1.06
CA THR A 105 -12.34 17.23 -0.58
C THR A 105 -12.64 17.01 0.90
N SER A 106 -12.44 18.08 1.66
CA SER A 106 -12.73 18.27 3.09
C SER A 106 -14.10 17.76 3.54
#